data_AF-A0A0P0VE05-F1
#
_entry.id   AF-A0A0P0VE05-F1
#
_cell.length_a   1.000
_cell.length_b   1.000
_cell.length_c   1.000
_cell.angle_alpha   90.00
_cell.angle_beta   90.00
_cell.angle_gamma   90.00
#
_symmetry.space_group_name_H-M   'P 1'
#
loop_
_entity.id
_entity.type
_entity.pdbx_description
1 polymer ?
#
loop_
_entity_poly.entity_id
_entity_poly.type
_entity_poly.pdbx_seq_one_letter_code
_entity_poly.pdbx_strand_id
1 'polypeptide(L)'
;MGFTRSPPPYLSLIAMDANSSGEVMSNMMMAAASAMKGASFASGGSGVLDSTGTTISMTKQIEYFSDLRDQISTILSAEKASTLLSKSIFLISAGGNDAFEFFSQNKSPDSTAIQEFCEAFISTYDSHVKVRDPNYDPVPSSFKMLIGQ
;
A
#
# COMPACT_ATOMS: atom_id res chain seq x y z
N MET A 1 -7.66 -4.05 11.69
CA MET A 1 -9.08 -3.95 12.10
C MET A 1 -9.89 -4.95 11.28
N GLY A 2 -10.74 -5.76 11.92
CA GLY A 2 -11.53 -6.85 11.31
C GLY A 2 -13.03 -6.59 11.40
N PHE A 3 -13.50 -5.45 10.89
CA PHE A 3 -14.94 -5.17 10.84
C PHE A 3 -15.58 -5.97 9.70
N THR A 4 -16.82 -6.42 9.88
CA THR A 4 -17.53 -7.29 8.91
C THR A 4 -17.69 -6.67 7.51
N ARG A 5 -17.47 -5.36 7.37
CA ARG A 5 -17.54 -4.60 6.11
C ARG A 5 -16.20 -4.01 5.67
N SER A 6 -15.14 -4.15 6.45
CA SER A 6 -13.83 -3.69 6.00
C SER A 6 -13.30 -4.65 4.94
N PRO A 7 -12.58 -4.15 3.91
CA PRO A 7 -11.88 -4.99 2.98
C PRO A 7 -10.98 -6.02 3.70
N PRO A 8 -10.94 -7.29 3.25
CA PRO A 8 -10.07 -8.29 3.84
C PRO A 8 -8.58 -7.94 3.62
N PRO A 9 -7.67 -8.35 4.53
CA PRO A 9 -6.23 -8.16 4.30
C PRO A 9 -5.76 -8.98 3.09
N TYR A 10 -4.94 -8.38 2.22
CA TYR A 10 -4.48 -9.00 0.97
C TYR A 10 -3.85 -10.37 1.19
N LEU A 11 -3.02 -10.50 2.22
CA LEU A 11 -2.39 -11.78 2.55
C LEU A 11 -3.41 -12.89 2.85
N SER A 12 -4.58 -12.57 3.43
CA SER A 12 -5.63 -13.57 3.64
C SER A 12 -6.30 -14.05 2.35
N LEU A 13 -6.22 -13.26 1.28
CA LEU A 13 -6.76 -13.63 -0.02
C LEU A 13 -5.85 -14.62 -0.75
N ILE A 14 -4.54 -14.55 -0.50
CA ILE A 14 -3.54 -15.40 -1.14
C ILE A 14 -3.01 -16.54 -0.24
N ALA A 15 -3.42 -16.59 1.04
CA ALA A 15 -2.93 -17.53 2.06
C ALA A 15 -3.44 -18.97 1.90
N MET A 16 -3.65 -19.44 0.67
CA MET A 16 -4.04 -20.82 0.38
C MET A 16 -2.79 -21.65 0.11
N ASP A 17 -2.70 -22.80 0.78
CA ASP A 17 -1.69 -23.81 0.47
C ASP A 17 -1.87 -24.27 -0.98
N ALA A 18 -0.83 -24.12 -1.79
CA ALA A 18 -0.85 -24.46 -3.21
C ALA A 18 0.29 -25.43 -3.47
N ASN A 19 -0.08 -26.66 -3.82
CA ASN A 19 0.85 -27.76 -4.10
C ASN A 19 1.23 -27.82 -5.58
N SER A 20 0.63 -26.98 -6.42
CA SER A 20 0.93 -26.88 -7.85
C SER A 20 0.79 -25.46 -8.39
N SER A 21 1.44 -25.18 -9.51
CA SER A 21 1.33 -23.89 -10.21
C SER A 21 -0.11 -23.59 -10.69
N GLY A 22 -0.88 -24.62 -11.01
CA GLY A 22 -2.30 -24.48 -11.36
C GLY A 22 -3.14 -24.03 -10.17
N GLU A 23 -2.88 -24.57 -8.98
CA GLU A 23 -3.50 -24.12 -7.74
C GLU A 23 -3.09 -22.70 -7.38
N VAL A 24 -1.81 -22.33 -7.56
CA VAL A 24 -1.36 -20.94 -7.36
C VAL A 24 -2.14 -19.97 -8.24
N MET A 25 -2.29 -20.28 -9.53
CA MET A 25 -3.05 -19.44 -10.47
C MET A 25 -4.53 -19.35 -10.08
N SER A 26 -5.15 -20.47 -9.67
CA SER A 26 -6.52 -20.49 -9.18
C SER A 26 -6.71 -19.63 -7.94
N ASN A 27 -5.78 -19.73 -6.97
CA ASN A 27 -5.81 -18.95 -5.73
C ASN A 27 -5.63 -17.45 -6.02
N MET A 28 -4.70 -17.08 -6.91
CA MET A 28 -4.54 -15.70 -7.38
C MET A 28 -5.81 -15.18 -8.09
N MET A 29 -6.44 -16.00 -8.93
CA MET A 29 -7.67 -15.63 -9.61
C MET A 29 -8.83 -15.38 -8.62
N MET A 30 -8.96 -16.25 -7.62
CA MET A 30 -9.94 -16.10 -6.54
C MET A 30 -9.65 -14.89 -5.65
N ALA A 31 -8.38 -14.62 -5.36
CA ALA A 31 -7.94 -13.45 -4.61
C ALA A 31 -8.32 -12.15 -5.33
N ALA A 32 -7.95 -12.04 -6.61
CA ALA A 32 -8.29 -10.88 -7.44
C ALA A 32 -9.81 -10.72 -7.63
N ALA A 33 -10.55 -11.82 -7.79
CA ALA A 33 -12.01 -11.75 -7.85
C ALA A 33 -12.63 -11.24 -6.55
N SER A 34 -12.12 -11.70 -5.39
CA SER A 34 -12.57 -11.24 -4.08
C SER A 34 -12.22 -9.78 -3.83
N ALA A 35 -11.04 -9.36 -4.30
CA ALA A 35 -10.53 -8.01 -4.19
C ALA A 35 -11.24 -6.97 -5.07
N MET A 36 -12.07 -7.40 -6.03
CA MET A 36 -12.88 -6.46 -6.84
C MET A 36 -13.80 -5.58 -6.00
N LYS A 37 -14.14 -6.00 -4.77
CA LYS A 37 -14.91 -5.20 -3.79
C LYS A 37 -14.03 -4.40 -2.81
N GLY A 38 -12.71 -4.59 -2.88
CA GLY A 38 -11.71 -3.98 -2.00
C GLY A 38 -10.76 -5.01 -1.39
N ALA A 39 -9.54 -4.57 -1.10
CA ALA A 39 -8.55 -5.29 -0.31
C ALA A 39 -7.80 -4.29 0.59
N SER A 40 -7.26 -4.78 1.72
CA SER A 40 -6.41 -4.00 2.62
C SER A 40 -4.96 -4.49 2.53
N PHE A 41 -4.03 -3.56 2.30
CA PHE A 41 -2.60 -3.85 2.30
C PHE A 41 -1.91 -3.38 3.58
N ALA A 42 -2.64 -2.68 4.45
CA ALA A 42 -2.09 -2.02 5.63
C ALA A 42 -1.45 -3.01 6.62
N SER A 43 -0.29 -2.63 7.13
CA SER A 43 0.37 -3.30 8.26
C SER A 43 0.34 -2.41 9.49
N GLY A 44 -0.16 -2.93 10.61
CA GLY A 44 -0.10 -2.19 11.88
C GLY A 44 1.34 -2.00 12.31
N GLY A 45 1.73 -0.76 12.61
CA GLY A 45 3.10 -0.41 13.03
C GLY A 45 4.05 -0.02 11.89
N SER A 46 3.61 -0.06 10.63
CA SER A 46 4.43 0.43 9.50
C SER A 46 4.46 1.95 9.45
N GLY A 47 5.57 2.51 8.98
CA GLY A 47 5.71 3.93 8.66
C GLY A 47 5.81 4.21 7.16
N VAL A 48 6.01 5.48 6.81
CA VAL A 48 6.44 5.93 5.48
C VAL A 48 7.87 5.46 5.22
N LEU A 49 8.74 5.59 6.23
CA LEU A 49 10.09 5.08 6.23
C LEU A 49 10.03 3.55 6.36
N ASP A 50 10.67 2.84 5.44
CA ASP A 50 10.77 1.38 5.50
C ASP A 50 11.56 0.88 6.73
N SER A 51 12.28 1.78 7.41
CA SER A 51 12.96 1.51 8.68
C SER A 51 12.03 1.52 9.90
N THR A 52 10.79 1.99 9.76
CA THR A 52 9.87 2.11 10.90
C THR A 52 9.26 0.77 11.28
N GLY A 53 9.48 0.39 12.54
CA GLY A 53 9.03 -0.89 13.11
C GLY A 53 9.64 -2.13 12.44
N THR A 54 9.17 -3.31 12.85
CA THR A 54 9.59 -4.62 12.30
C THR A 54 8.39 -5.32 11.66
N THR A 55 7.75 -4.65 10.71
CA THR A 55 6.47 -5.06 10.11
C THR A 55 6.54 -5.08 8.58
N ILE A 56 5.42 -5.28 7.89
CA ILE A 56 5.41 -5.19 6.41
C ILE A 56 5.57 -3.72 6.04
N SER A 57 6.73 -3.37 5.47
CA SER A 57 7.08 -1.99 5.11
C SER A 57 6.14 -1.39 4.06
N MET A 58 6.09 -0.06 3.95
CA MET A 58 5.23 0.62 2.97
C MET A 58 5.62 0.24 1.53
N THR A 59 6.92 0.11 1.23
CA THR A 59 7.35 -0.45 -0.07
C THR A 59 6.70 -1.80 -0.35
N LYS A 60 6.70 -2.71 0.64
CA LYS A 60 6.12 -4.04 0.45
C LYS A 60 4.60 -4.02 0.31
N GLN A 61 3.92 -3.09 1.00
CA GLN A 61 2.48 -2.88 0.83
C GLN A 61 2.14 -2.38 -0.58
N ILE A 62 2.96 -1.49 -1.15
CA ILE A 62 2.83 -1.00 -2.54
C ILE A 62 3.09 -2.12 -3.54
N GLU A 63 4.11 -2.97 -3.30
CA GLU A 63 4.34 -4.17 -4.12
C GLU A 63 3.12 -5.09 -4.13
N TYR A 64 2.54 -5.39 -2.96
CA TYR A 64 1.32 -6.21 -2.90
C TYR A 64 0.13 -5.59 -3.63
N PHE A 65 -0.01 -4.26 -3.60
CA PHE A 65 -1.01 -3.57 -4.41
C PHE A 65 -0.74 -3.73 -5.91
N SER A 66 0.52 -3.59 -6.34
CA SER A 66 0.92 -3.81 -7.74
C SER A 66 0.64 -5.24 -8.19
N ASP A 67 0.98 -6.25 -7.36
CA ASP A 67 0.72 -7.65 -7.66
C ASP A 67 -0.79 -7.90 -7.85
N LEU A 68 -1.62 -7.37 -6.96
CA LEU A 68 -3.07 -7.52 -7.05
C LEU A 68 -3.65 -6.80 -8.29
N ARG A 69 -3.13 -5.62 -8.63
CA ARG A 69 -3.49 -4.90 -9.85
C ARG A 69 -3.21 -5.76 -11.09
N ASP A 70 -2.07 -6.42 -11.13
CA ASP A 70 -1.65 -7.25 -12.27
C ASP A 70 -2.50 -8.53 -12.36
N GLN A 71 -2.84 -9.13 -11.22
CA GLN A 71 -3.80 -10.24 -11.15
C GLN A 71 -5.21 -9.84 -11.64
N ILE A 72 -5.72 -8.68 -11.22
CA ILE A 72 -7.01 -8.15 -11.69
C ILE A 72 -6.95 -7.88 -13.21
N SER A 73 -5.84 -7.34 -13.70
CA SER A 73 -5.64 -7.09 -15.14
C SER A 73 -5.62 -8.37 -15.97
N THR A 74 -5.10 -9.47 -15.40
CA THR A 74 -5.13 -10.80 -16.02
C THR A 74 -6.57 -11.32 -16.16
N ILE A 75 -7.45 -11.03 -15.19
CA ILE A 75 -8.86 -11.48 -15.21
C ILE A 75 -9.74 -10.59 -16.11
N LEU A 76 -9.59 -9.27 -16.01
CA LEU A 76 -10.53 -8.33 -16.63
C LEU A 76 -10.04 -7.73 -17.95
N SER A 77 -8.76 -7.84 -18.28
CA SER A 77 -7.99 -6.96 -19.19
C SER A 77 -7.51 -5.67 -18.52
N ALA A 78 -6.42 -5.11 -19.06
CA ALA A 78 -5.82 -3.88 -18.57
C ALA A 78 -6.78 -2.67 -18.60
N GLU A 79 -7.59 -2.54 -19.66
CA GLU A 79 -8.56 -1.44 -19.80
C GLU A 79 -9.66 -1.50 -18.73
N LYS A 80 -10.21 -2.70 -18.48
CA LYS A 80 -11.24 -2.88 -17.45
C LYS A 80 -10.66 -2.75 -16.04
N ALA A 81 -9.44 -3.23 -15.81
CA ALA A 81 -8.75 -3.04 -14.54
C ALA A 81 -8.49 -1.55 -14.25
N SER A 82 -8.02 -0.79 -15.24
CA SER A 82 -7.87 0.67 -15.15
C SER A 82 -9.20 1.38 -14.87
N THR A 83 -10.28 0.93 -15.52
CA THR A 83 -11.63 1.44 -15.26
C THR A 83 -12.12 1.12 -13.84
N LEU A 84 -11.81 -0.07 -13.32
CA LEU A 84 -12.14 -0.46 -11.95
C LEU A 84 -11.36 0.40 -10.92
N LEU A 85 -10.07 0.59 -11.14
CA LEU A 85 -9.19 1.38 -10.27
C LEU A 85 -9.56 2.86 -10.27
N SER A 86 -9.88 3.45 -11.43
CA SER A 86 -10.31 4.85 -11.52
C SER A 86 -11.65 5.14 -10.82
N LYS A 87 -12.45 4.11 -10.57
CA LYS A 87 -13.71 4.18 -9.79
C LYS A 87 -13.55 3.78 -8.32
N SER A 88 -12.37 3.32 -7.93
CA SER A 88 -12.08 2.87 -6.56
C SER A 88 -11.71 4.06 -5.66
N ILE A 89 -11.88 3.88 -4.35
CA ILE A 89 -11.43 4.84 -3.34
C ILE A 89 -10.18 4.26 -2.66
N PHE A 90 -9.11 5.03 -2.62
CA PHE A 90 -7.86 4.65 -1.95
C PHE A 90 -7.73 5.40 -0.63
N LEU A 91 -7.52 4.66 0.46
CA LEU A 91 -7.23 5.21 1.79
C LEU A 91 -5.79 4.86 2.15
N ILE A 92 -4.96 5.88 2.38
CA ILE A 92 -3.57 5.74 2.78
C ILE A 92 -3.40 6.51 4.09
N SER A 93 -2.93 5.84 5.13
CA SER A 93 -2.54 6.48 6.39
C SER A 93 -1.21 5.86 6.83
N ALA A 94 -0.19 6.71 6.90
CA ALA A 94 1.17 6.40 7.32
C ALA A 94 1.79 7.71 7.85
N GLY A 95 2.82 7.61 8.68
CA GLY A 95 3.52 8.76 9.25
C GLY A 95 3.48 8.85 10.77
N GLY A 96 2.37 8.43 11.38
CA GLY A 96 2.23 8.46 12.85
C GLY A 96 3.26 7.59 13.55
N ASN A 97 3.54 6.40 13.01
CA ASN A 97 4.56 5.50 13.55
C ASN A 97 5.97 6.07 13.37
N ASP A 98 6.27 6.71 12.24
CA ASP A 98 7.56 7.35 11.99
C ASP A 98 7.85 8.45 13.00
N ALA A 99 6.86 9.33 13.23
CA ALA A 99 6.97 10.40 14.21
C ALA A 99 7.10 9.84 15.63
N PHE A 100 6.26 8.87 15.99
CA PHE A 100 6.31 8.23 17.30
C PHE A 100 7.68 7.60 17.57
N GLU A 101 8.21 6.84 16.61
CA GLU A 101 9.51 6.20 16.72
C GLU A 101 10.63 7.24 16.83
N PHE A 102 10.63 8.27 15.96
CA PHE A 102 11.62 9.34 15.97
C PHE A 102 11.67 10.06 17.33
N PHE A 103 10.53 10.54 17.84
CA PHE A 103 10.50 11.28 19.11
C PHE A 103 10.68 10.40 20.36
N SER A 104 10.41 9.09 20.25
CA SER A 104 10.71 8.15 21.34
C SER A 104 12.21 7.86 21.46
N GLN A 105 12.92 7.79 20.33
CA GLN A 105 14.36 7.58 20.29
C GLN A 105 15.15 8.88 20.54
N ASN A 106 14.63 10.00 20.08
CA ASN A 106 15.25 11.33 20.21
C ASN A 106 14.44 12.18 21.19
N LYS A 107 14.76 12.12 22.49
CA LYS A 107 13.99 12.82 23.55
C LYS A 107 14.03 14.35 23.47
N SER A 108 15.07 14.91 22.83
CA SER A 108 15.25 16.36 22.67
C SER A 108 16.04 16.59 21.39
N PRO A 109 15.44 16.32 20.21
CA PRO A 109 16.14 16.49 18.95
C PRO A 109 16.39 17.97 18.72
N ASP A 110 17.57 18.31 18.25
CA ASP A 110 17.85 19.66 17.79
C ASP A 110 17.19 19.91 16.41
N SER A 111 17.31 21.14 15.92
CA SER A 111 16.74 21.51 14.61
C SER A 111 17.32 20.67 13.46
N THR A 112 18.57 20.24 13.57
CA THR A 112 19.25 19.46 12.53
C THR A 112 18.66 18.07 12.45
N ALA A 113 18.52 17.38 13.58
CA ALA A 113 17.91 16.04 13.63
C ALA A 113 16.45 16.05 13.14
N ILE A 114 15.68 17.08 13.49
CA ILE A 114 14.31 17.25 12.99
C ILE A 114 14.31 17.47 11.47
N GLN A 115 15.23 18.29 10.95
CA GLN A 115 15.34 18.56 9.52
C GLN A 115 15.69 17.29 8.73
N GLU A 116 16.70 16.53 9.18
CA GLU A 116 17.10 15.25 8.56
C GLU A 116 15.95 14.24 8.55
N PHE A 117 15.19 14.14 9.64
CA PHE A 117 14.00 13.31 9.70
C PHE A 117 12.94 13.76 8.69
N CYS A 118 12.62 15.05 8.64
CA CYS A 118 11.65 15.59 7.69
C CYS A 118 12.07 15.38 6.22
N GLU A 119 13.35 15.56 5.90
CA GLU A 119 13.88 15.34 4.55
C GLU A 119 13.81 13.87 4.15
N ALA A 120 14.22 12.96 5.03
CA ALA A 120 14.10 11.52 4.80
C ALA A 120 12.63 11.10 4.63
N PHE A 121 11.74 11.63 5.48
CA PHE A 121 10.32 11.37 5.44
C PHE A 121 9.68 11.83 4.13
N ILE A 122 9.90 13.10 3.74
CA ILE A 122 9.36 13.68 2.51
C ILE A 122 9.93 12.98 1.28
N SER A 123 11.24 12.73 1.24
CA SER A 123 11.88 12.04 0.12
C SER A 123 11.33 10.63 -0.07
N THR A 124 11.15 9.89 1.04
CA THR A 124 10.61 8.53 0.98
C THR A 124 9.13 8.54 0.57
N TYR A 125 8.35 9.45 1.14
CA TYR A 125 6.96 9.65 0.77
C TYR A 125 6.80 9.95 -0.72
N ASP A 126 7.58 10.90 -1.24
CA ASP A 126 7.60 11.27 -2.66
C ASP A 126 7.97 10.07 -3.55
N SER A 127 8.92 9.24 -3.10
CA SER A 127 9.30 8.02 -3.82
C SER A 127 8.19 6.96 -3.87
N HIS A 128 7.31 6.91 -2.87
CA HIS A 128 6.18 5.98 -2.80
C HIS A 128 4.99 6.41 -3.66
N VAL A 129 4.75 7.72 -3.78
CA VAL A 129 3.61 8.25 -4.56
C VAL A 129 3.92 8.41 -6.04
N LYS A 130 5.21 8.50 -6.42
CA LYS A 130 5.62 8.55 -7.81
C LYS A 130 5.34 7.22 -8.50
N VAL A 131 4.49 7.26 -9.51
CA VAL A 131 4.21 6.11 -10.39
C VAL A 131 5.53 5.72 -11.08
N ARG A 132 6.01 4.49 -10.86
CA ARG A 132 7.21 3.92 -11.53
C ARG A 132 6.99 3.61 -13.02
N ASP A 133 6.03 4.25 -13.66
CA ASP A 133 5.81 4.11 -15.10
C ASP A 133 6.36 5.35 -15.82
N PRO A 134 7.48 5.23 -16.54
CA PRO A 134 8.04 6.33 -17.33
C PRO A 134 7.12 6.81 -18.48
N ASN A 135 5.98 6.15 -18.74
CA ASN A 135 4.99 6.52 -19.74
C ASN A 135 3.63 6.94 -19.15
N TYR A 136 3.51 7.13 -17.83
CA TYR A 136 2.25 7.51 -17.18
C TYR A 136 2.24 8.98 -16.75
N ASP A 137 1.37 9.76 -17.38
CA ASP A 137 1.05 11.16 -17.07
C ASP A 137 0.47 11.25 -15.65
N PRO A 138 0.88 12.20 -14.79
CA PRO A 138 0.55 12.19 -13.38
C PRO A 138 -0.95 12.39 -13.13
N VAL A 139 -1.54 11.41 -12.44
CA VAL A 139 -2.78 11.40 -11.63
C VAL A 139 -3.90 12.38 -12.08
N PRO A 140 -5.04 11.89 -12.59
CA PRO A 140 -6.21 12.72 -12.85
C PRO A 140 -6.66 13.53 -11.62
N SER A 141 -7.15 14.75 -11.85
CA SER A 141 -7.52 15.79 -10.87
C SER A 141 -8.57 15.43 -9.80
N SER A 142 -8.89 14.15 -9.62
CA SER A 142 -9.83 13.60 -8.63
C SER A 142 -9.15 12.92 -7.43
N PHE A 143 -7.81 12.98 -7.30
CA PHE A 143 -7.12 12.46 -6.11
C PHE A 143 -7.32 13.38 -4.90
N LYS A 144 -8.33 13.08 -4.08
CA LYS A 144 -8.46 13.61 -2.72
C LYS A 144 -7.73 12.66 -1.77
N MET A 145 -6.54 13.07 -1.35
CA MET A 145 -5.84 12.47 -0.22
C MET A 145 -6.43 13.01 1.07
N LEU A 146 -7.12 12.15 1.85
CA LEU A 146 -7.44 12.45 3.24
C LEU A 146 -6.26 11.98 4.11
N ILE A 147 -5.61 12.91 4.80
CA ILE A 147 -4.69 12.59 5.91
C ILE A 147 -5.56 12.46 7.16
N GLY A 148 -5.72 11.22 7.64
CA GLY A 148 -6.32 10.93 8.93
C GLY A 148 -5.24 10.49 9.92
N GLN A 149 -5.24 11.13 11.09
CA GLN A 149 -4.54 10.68 12.31
C GLN A 149 -5.10 9.36 12.80
#